data_AF-A0A091XMK8-F1
#
_entry.id   AF-A0A091XMK8-F1
#
_cell.length_a   1.000
_cell.length_b   1.000
_cell.length_c   1.000
_cell.angle_alpha   90.00
_cell.angle_beta   90.00
_cell.angle_gamma   90.00
#
_symmetry.space_group_name_H-M   'P 1'
#
loop_
_entity.id
_entity.type
_entity.pdbx_description
1 polymer ?
#
loop_
_entity_poly.entity_id
_entity_poly.type
_entity_poly.pdbx_seq_one_letter_code
_entity_poly.pdbx_strand_id
1 'polypeptide(L)'
;VQSAEEPTTTFDPVVIASRLRQMGDQCNMDFERVSSEALAEVLNGKMEKFGAAGDSLRRNWRDQNPELGYERAFLAVSVKLITSAVKKVPAVVLCNQLIQVINGNSQVRNYIEALGGWVRM
;
A
#
# COMPACT_ATOMS: atom_id res chain seq x y z
N VAL A 1 -11.83 19.43 40.64
CA VAL A 1 -11.75 19.56 39.17
C VAL A 1 -10.75 18.52 38.69
N GLN A 2 -11.23 17.38 38.21
CA GLN A 2 -10.37 16.39 37.58
C GLN A 2 -10.21 16.82 36.11
N SER A 3 -9.03 17.29 35.75
CA SER A 3 -8.67 17.52 34.35
C SER A 3 -8.73 16.19 33.64
N ALA A 4 -9.67 16.06 32.69
CA ALA A 4 -9.61 15.01 31.69
C ALA A 4 -8.34 15.27 30.86
N GLU A 5 -7.32 14.43 31.00
CA GLU A 5 -6.25 14.36 30.02
C GLU A 5 -6.90 14.04 28.67
N GLU A 6 -6.91 15.01 27.76
CA GLU A 6 -7.25 14.78 26.38
C GLU A 6 -6.31 13.69 25.86
N PRO A 7 -6.81 12.61 25.22
CA PRO A 7 -5.94 11.57 24.73
C PRO A 7 -5.00 12.19 23.69
N THR A 8 -3.73 12.33 24.05
CA THR A 8 -2.68 12.73 23.11
C THR A 8 -2.70 11.73 21.98
N THR A 9 -3.19 12.17 20.82
CA THR A 9 -3.26 11.34 19.63
C THR A 9 -1.85 10.84 19.30
N THR A 10 -1.66 9.52 19.30
CA THR A 10 -0.44 8.85 18.83
C THR A 10 -0.32 8.85 17.30
N PHE A 11 -1.25 9.49 16.60
CA PHE A 11 -1.26 9.56 15.14
C PHE A 11 -0.20 10.55 14.65
N ASP A 12 0.91 10.01 14.16
CA ASP A 12 1.93 10.76 13.45
C ASP A 12 1.92 10.38 11.95
N PRO A 13 1.42 11.25 11.06
CA PRO A 13 1.35 10.96 9.63
C PRO A 13 2.72 10.78 8.98
N VAL A 14 3.79 11.39 9.53
CA VAL A 14 5.16 11.24 9.03
C VAL A 14 5.67 9.84 9.30
N VAL A 15 5.39 9.29 10.48
CA VAL A 15 5.75 7.90 10.84
C VAL A 15 5.05 6.91 9.91
N ILE A 16 3.76 7.09 9.67
CA ILE A 16 2.97 6.21 8.79
C ILE A 16 3.50 6.28 7.35
N ALA A 17 3.70 7.49 6.82
CA ALA A 17 4.22 7.69 5.48
C ALA A 17 5.62 7.06 5.30
N SER A 18 6.49 7.18 6.31
CA SER A 18 7.83 6.59 6.31
C SER A 18 7.79 5.07 6.27
N ARG A 19 6.88 4.44 7.04
CA ARG A 19 6.70 2.98 7.05
C ARG A 19 6.14 2.46 5.73
N LEU A 20 5.12 3.12 5.19
CA LEU A 20 4.58 2.76 3.88
C LEU A 20 5.67 2.84 2.81
N ARG A 21 6.45 3.93 2.80
CA ARG A 21 7.60 4.07 1.91
C ARG A 21 8.59 2.92 2.07
N GLN A 22 8.97 2.58 3.30
CA GLN A 22 9.88 1.47 3.57
C GLN A 22 9.35 0.13 3.04
N MET A 23 8.05 -0.17 3.21
CA MET A 23 7.43 -1.36 2.64
C MET A 23 7.46 -1.34 1.11
N GLY A 24 7.13 -0.20 0.50
CA GLY A 24 7.23 -0.02 -0.95
C GLY A 24 8.65 -0.21 -1.48
N ASP A 25 9.65 0.28 -0.76
CA ASP A 25 11.07 0.18 -1.14
C ASP A 25 11.59 -1.27 -1.01
N GLN A 26 11.03 -2.07 -0.10
CA GLN A 26 11.33 -3.51 -0.03
C GLN A 26 10.84 -4.27 -1.27
N CYS A 27 9.81 -3.77 -1.95
CA CYS A 27 9.36 -4.33 -3.23
C CYS A 27 10.38 -4.02 -4.33
N ASN A 28 11.26 -4.98 -4.57
CA ASN A 28 12.35 -4.93 -5.55
C ASN A 28 11.92 -5.23 -7.00
N MET A 29 10.62 -5.46 -7.25
CA MET A 29 10.11 -5.67 -8.61
C MET A 29 10.35 -4.45 -9.49
N ASP A 30 10.86 -4.69 -10.69
CA ASP A 30 10.99 -3.70 -11.75
C ASP A 30 9.69 -3.67 -12.57
N PHE A 31 8.85 -2.68 -12.29
CA PHE A 31 7.52 -2.55 -12.88
C PHE A 31 7.58 -2.27 -14.39
N GLU A 32 8.69 -1.72 -14.89
CA GLU A 32 8.91 -1.52 -16.32
C GLU A 32 9.20 -2.85 -17.04
N ARG A 33 9.74 -3.85 -16.32
CA ARG A 33 9.98 -5.21 -16.84
C ARG A 33 8.80 -6.15 -16.64
N VAL A 34 7.94 -5.89 -15.65
CA VAL A 34 6.74 -6.68 -15.43
C VAL A 34 5.69 -6.27 -16.46
N SER A 35 5.60 -7.02 -17.57
CA SER A 35 4.59 -6.78 -18.61
C SER A 35 3.23 -7.33 -18.18
N SER A 36 2.39 -6.47 -17.60
CA SER A 36 0.98 -6.74 -17.36
C SER A 36 0.11 -5.63 -17.95
N GLU A 37 -0.93 -5.99 -18.70
CA GLU A 37 -1.90 -5.04 -19.25
C GLU A 37 -2.51 -4.17 -18.15
N ALA A 38 -2.94 -4.78 -17.03
CA ALA A 38 -3.50 -4.05 -15.89
C ALA A 38 -2.51 -3.05 -15.29
N LEU A 39 -1.21 -3.38 -15.26
CA LEU A 39 -0.17 -2.46 -14.80
C LEU A 39 -0.02 -1.27 -15.75
N ALA A 40 0.06 -1.52 -17.05
CA ALA A 40 0.14 -0.47 -18.06
C ALA A 40 -1.08 0.47 -18.00
N GLU A 41 -2.27 -0.09 -17.81
CA GLU A 41 -3.50 0.67 -17.64
C GLU A 41 -3.47 1.59 -16.40
N VAL A 42 -3.04 1.06 -15.24
CA VAL A 42 -2.90 1.87 -14.01
C VAL A 42 -1.88 3.00 -14.20
N LEU A 43 -0.72 2.70 -14.81
CA LEU A 43 0.29 3.71 -15.09
C LEU A 43 -0.19 4.75 -16.10
N ASN A 44 -1.20 4.45 -16.91
CA ASN A 44 -1.87 5.39 -17.80
C ASN A 44 -3.10 6.07 -17.18
N GLY A 45 -3.31 5.92 -15.86
CA GLY A 45 -4.37 6.60 -15.11
C GLY A 45 -5.70 5.85 -14.98
N LYS A 46 -5.79 4.60 -15.46
CA LYS A 46 -6.98 3.76 -15.27
C LYS A 46 -6.97 3.10 -13.89
N MET A 47 -7.34 3.88 -12.87
CA MET A 47 -7.29 3.47 -11.48
C MET A 47 -8.26 2.33 -11.14
N GLU A 48 -9.29 2.10 -11.95
CA GLU A 48 -10.18 0.94 -11.83
C GLU A 48 -9.44 -0.40 -11.99
N LYS A 49 -8.27 -0.40 -12.63
CA LYS A 49 -7.40 -1.57 -12.80
C LYS A 49 -6.43 -1.80 -11.65
N PHE A 50 -6.40 -0.90 -10.67
CA PHE A 50 -5.44 -0.94 -9.57
C PHE A 50 -5.46 -2.24 -8.79
N GLY A 51 -6.65 -2.73 -8.42
CA GLY A 51 -6.79 -3.99 -7.68
C GLY A 51 -6.22 -5.18 -8.47
N ALA A 52 -6.58 -5.29 -9.74
CA ALA A 52 -6.10 -6.38 -10.61
C ALA A 52 -4.59 -6.33 -10.85
N ALA A 53 -4.03 -5.13 -11.03
CA ALA A 53 -2.58 -4.93 -11.15
C ALA A 53 -1.86 -5.29 -9.84
N GLY A 54 -2.35 -4.79 -8.70
CA GLY A 54 -1.82 -5.08 -7.38
C GLY A 54 -1.83 -6.58 -7.06
N ASP A 55 -2.92 -7.29 -7.33
CA ASP A 55 -3.02 -8.73 -7.08
C ASP A 55 -2.12 -9.56 -8.01
N SER A 56 -1.96 -9.14 -9.26
CA SER A 56 -1.07 -9.81 -10.21
C SER A 56 0.39 -9.64 -9.82
N LEU A 57 0.78 -8.41 -9.47
CA LEU A 57 2.12 -8.08 -8.97
C LEU A 57 2.42 -8.77 -7.64
N ARG A 58 1.47 -8.79 -6.70
CA ARG A 58 1.60 -9.49 -5.42
C ARG A 58 1.86 -10.98 -5.62
N ARG A 59 1.15 -11.64 -6.53
CA ARG A 59 1.38 -13.06 -6.83
C ARG A 59 2.80 -13.29 -7.35
N ASN A 60 3.20 -12.52 -8.37
CA ASN A 60 4.56 -12.59 -8.92
C ASN A 60 5.63 -12.37 -7.84
N TRP A 61 5.44 -11.39 -6.96
CA TRP A 61 6.41 -11.10 -5.91
C TRP A 61 6.47 -12.17 -4.83
N ARG A 62 5.31 -12.72 -4.43
CA ARG A 62 5.23 -13.84 -3.50
C ARG A 62 5.94 -15.07 -4.06
N ASP A 63 5.79 -15.36 -5.34
CA ASP A 63 6.46 -16.52 -5.95
C ASP A 63 7.99 -16.42 -5.85
N GLN A 64 8.51 -15.18 -5.79
CA GLN A 64 9.93 -14.89 -5.57
C GLN A 64 10.32 -14.77 -4.08
N ASN A 65 9.36 -14.53 -3.18
CA ASN A 65 9.56 -14.30 -1.74
C ASN A 65 8.49 -15.10 -0.95
N PRO A 66 8.59 -16.44 -0.91
CA PRO A 66 7.56 -17.31 -0.35
C PRO A 66 7.34 -17.11 1.16
N GLU A 67 8.33 -16.60 1.88
CA GLU A 67 8.25 -16.22 3.29
C GLU A 67 7.42 -14.97 3.56
N LEU A 68 7.07 -14.20 2.52
CA LEU A 68 6.34 -12.96 2.68
C LEU A 68 4.83 -13.23 2.86
N GLY A 69 4.31 -12.83 4.03
CA GLY A 69 2.87 -12.86 4.32
C GLY A 69 2.05 -12.09 3.29
N TYR A 70 0.79 -12.51 3.09
CA TYR A 70 -0.13 -11.90 2.12
C TYR A 70 -0.22 -10.38 2.28
N GLU A 71 -0.35 -9.92 3.51
CA GLU A 71 -0.66 -8.55 3.87
C GLU A 71 0.54 -7.64 3.62
N ARG A 72 1.75 -8.09 4.00
CA ARG A 72 3.00 -7.37 3.69
C ARG A 72 3.25 -7.32 2.19
N ALA A 73 3.02 -8.42 1.48
CA ALA A 73 3.15 -8.48 0.03
C ALA A 73 2.22 -7.47 -0.65
N PHE A 74 0.97 -7.44 -0.22
CA PHE A 74 -0.06 -6.55 -0.75
C PHE A 74 0.27 -5.07 -0.49
N LEU A 75 0.67 -4.72 0.73
CA LEU A 75 0.99 -3.34 1.11
C LEU A 75 2.18 -2.80 0.32
N ALA A 76 3.28 -3.54 0.30
CA ALA A 76 4.49 -3.15 -0.42
C ALA A 76 4.25 -2.97 -1.92
N VAL A 77 3.54 -3.91 -2.56
CA VAL A 77 3.20 -3.82 -3.99
C VAL A 77 2.29 -2.63 -4.26
N SER A 78 1.27 -2.40 -3.43
CA SER A 78 0.34 -1.28 -3.59
C SER A 78 1.05 0.07 -3.47
N VAL A 79 1.95 0.22 -2.49
CA VAL A 79 2.73 1.46 -2.31
C VAL A 79 3.72 1.66 -3.47
N LYS A 80 4.40 0.59 -3.90
CA LYS A 80 5.31 0.63 -5.06
C LYS A 80 4.57 1.06 -6.33
N LEU A 81 3.38 0.51 -6.57
CA LEU A 81 2.54 0.83 -7.73
C LEU A 81 2.17 2.31 -7.80
N ILE A 82 1.77 2.89 -6.67
CA ILE A 82 1.45 4.32 -6.59
C ILE A 82 2.67 5.18 -6.80
N THR A 83 3.80 4.80 -6.20
CA THR A 83 5.06 5.54 -6.36
C THR A 83 5.52 5.52 -7.83
N SER A 84 5.23 4.44 -8.57
CA SER A 84 5.48 4.38 -10.02
C SER A 84 4.47 5.20 -10.83
N ALA A 85 3.21 5.26 -10.40
CA ALA A 85 2.13 5.98 -11.10
C ALA A 85 2.13 7.51 -10.87
N VAL A 86 2.77 8.00 -9.79
CA VAL A 86 2.74 9.43 -9.41
C VAL A 86 3.30 10.39 -10.47
N LYS A 87 4.14 9.89 -11.38
CA LYS A 87 4.65 10.68 -12.52
C LYS A 87 3.58 11.00 -13.57
N LYS A 88 2.50 10.23 -13.61
CA LYS A 88 1.48 10.26 -14.68
C LYS A 88 0.07 10.54 -14.16
N VAL A 89 -0.18 10.30 -12.87
CA VAL A 89 -1.50 10.44 -12.24
C VAL A 89 -1.42 11.41 -11.06
N PRO A 90 -2.39 12.32 -10.88
CA PRO A 90 -2.41 13.22 -9.74
C PRO A 90 -2.31 12.47 -8.40
N ALA A 91 -1.43 12.93 -7.52
CA ALA A 91 -1.16 12.28 -6.24
C ALA A 91 -2.42 12.09 -5.37
N VAL A 92 -3.35 13.06 -5.39
CA VAL A 92 -4.62 12.97 -4.63
C VAL A 92 -5.45 11.78 -5.08
N VAL A 93 -5.53 11.51 -6.39
CA VAL A 93 -6.28 10.37 -6.94
C VAL A 93 -5.64 9.06 -6.50
N LEU A 94 -4.30 8.98 -6.55
CA LEU A 94 -3.56 7.80 -6.13
C LEU A 94 -3.72 7.52 -4.62
N CYS A 95 -3.63 8.55 -3.78
CA CYS A 95 -3.84 8.43 -2.34
C CYS A 95 -5.25 7.93 -2.00
N ASN A 96 -6.28 8.48 -2.66
CA ASN A 96 -7.65 8.03 -2.47
C ASN A 96 -7.82 6.56 -2.86
N GLN A 97 -7.23 6.15 -3.98
CA GLN A 97 -7.27 4.74 -4.39
C GLN A 97 -6.56 3.83 -3.40
N LEU A 98 -5.39 4.24 -2.88
CA LEU A 98 -4.65 3.46 -1.88
C LEU A 98 -5.51 3.22 -0.65
N ILE A 99 -6.13 4.28 -0.14
CA ILE A 99 -6.99 4.23 1.04
C ILE A 99 -8.15 3.27 0.79
N GLN A 100 -8.81 3.38 -0.36
CA GLN A 100 -9.91 2.47 -0.72
C GLN A 100 -9.46 1.01 -0.82
N VAL A 101 -8.32 0.76 -1.46
CA VAL A 101 -7.81 -0.59 -1.70
C VAL A 101 -7.33 -1.25 -0.40
N ILE A 102 -6.64 -0.51 0.47
CA ILE A 102 -6.21 -1.03 1.78
C ILE A 102 -7.42 -1.24 2.69
N ASN A 103 -8.31 -0.25 2.83
CA ASN A 103 -9.44 -0.33 3.75
C ASN A 103 -10.52 -1.31 3.27
N GLY A 104 -10.63 -1.50 1.95
CA GLY A 104 -11.51 -2.48 1.33
C GLY A 104 -11.01 -3.92 1.46
N ASN A 105 -9.73 -4.13 1.76
CA ASN A 105 -9.17 -5.45 2.02
C ASN A 105 -9.22 -5.77 3.52
N SER A 106 -10.25 -6.50 3.94
CA SER A 106 -10.48 -6.85 5.35
C SER A 106 -9.32 -7.63 5.98
N GLN A 107 -8.62 -8.48 5.22
CA GLN A 107 -7.47 -9.23 5.72
C GLN A 107 -6.31 -8.28 6.06
N VAL A 108 -5.99 -7.34 5.17
CA VAL A 108 -4.93 -6.35 5.38
C VAL A 108 -5.31 -5.41 6.52
N ARG A 109 -6.56 -4.95 6.57
CA ARG A 109 -7.06 -4.10 7.67
C ARG A 109 -6.94 -4.79 9.02
N ASN A 110 -7.42 -6.02 9.14
CA ASN A 110 -7.35 -6.79 10.38
C ASN A 110 -5.91 -7.05 10.82
N TYR A 111 -5.00 -7.28 9.86
CA TYR A 111 -3.58 -7.42 10.15
C TYR A 111 -2.95 -6.15 10.72
N ILE A 112 -3.26 -4.98 10.13
CA ILE A 112 -2.80 -3.68 10.65
C ILE A 112 -3.34 -3.46 12.07
N GLU A 113 -4.63 -3.73 12.30
CA GLU A 113 -5.27 -3.60 13.61
C GLU A 113 -4.64 -4.54 14.65
N ALA A 114 -4.37 -5.80 14.30
CA ALA A 114 -3.75 -6.79 15.18
C ALA A 114 -2.32 -6.39 15.60
N LEU A 115 -1.61 -5.64 14.75
CA LEU A 115 -0.29 -5.09 15.08
C LEU A 115 -0.37 -3.80 15.92
N GLY A 116 -1.57 -3.33 16.28
CA GLY A 116 -1.77 -2.08 17.02
C GLY A 116 -1.81 -0.84 16.13
N GLY A 117 -2.21 -1.02 14.87
CA GLY A 117 -2.36 0.04 13.88
C GLY A 117 -1.04 0.42 13.18
N TRP A 118 -1.13 1.43 12.31
CA TRP A 118 0.00 1.91 11.51
C TRP A 118 1.20 2.40 12.31
N VAL A 119 0.99 2.82 13.56
CA VAL A 119 2.03 3.36 14.46
C VAL A 119 2.85 2.25 15.15
N ARG A 120 2.34 1.02 15.21
CA ARG A 120 3.04 -0.13 15.81
C ARG A 120 3.43 -1.23 14.81
N MET A 121 2.91 -1.17 13.59
CA MET A 121 3.23 -2.04 12.46
C MET A 121 4.70 -2.06 12.04
#